data_AF-A0A2N2M4G4-F1
#
_entry.id   AF-A0A2N2M4G4-F1
#
_cell.length_a   1.000
_cell.length_b   1.000
_cell.length_c   1.000
_cell.angle_alpha   90.00
_cell.angle_beta   90.00
_cell.angle_gamma   90.00
#
_symmetry.space_group_name_H-M   'P 1'
#
loop_
_entity.id
_entity.type
_entity.pdbx_description
1 polymer ?
#
loop_
_entity_poly.entity_id
_entity_poly.type
_entity_poly.pdbx_seq_one_letter_code
_entity_poly.pdbx_strand_id
1 'polypeptide(L)' 'ASGYGFALEEGVGYPTSILVVSPLAPYHLTFGAVYTYYEFPVPANERLTDEAWREMLESGKAPAMPEWTNSYIIP' A
#
# COMPACT_ATOMS: atom_id res chain seq x y z
N ALA A 1 -8.90 -21.79 7.16
CA ALA A 1 -10.25 -21.50 6.63
C ALA A 1 -10.16 -21.56 5.11
N SER A 2 -11.00 -22.34 4.44
CA SER A 2 -10.96 -22.44 2.98
C SER A 2 -11.50 -21.15 2.36
N GLY A 3 -10.70 -20.50 1.50
CA GLY A 3 -10.98 -19.18 0.89
C GLY A 3 -12.08 -19.16 -0.17
N TYR A 4 -13.10 -20.02 -0.07
CA TYR A 4 -14.23 -20.01 -0.99
C TYR A 4 -15.17 -18.86 -0.62
N GLY A 5 -15.06 -17.73 -1.33
CA GLY A 5 -15.95 -16.58 -1.21
C GLY A 5 -15.26 -15.24 -0.90
N PHE A 6 -13.95 -15.24 -0.69
CA PHE A 6 -13.17 -14.01 -0.46
C PHE A 6 -12.06 -13.88 -1.51
N ALA A 7 -11.77 -12.63 -1.87
CA ALA A 7 -10.61 -12.23 -2.64
C ALA A 7 -9.68 -11.38 -1.76
N LEU A 8 -8.39 -11.40 -2.06
CA LEU A 8 -7.46 -10.40 -1.54
C LEU A 8 -7.53 -9.17 -2.45
N GLU A 9 -7.92 -8.04 -1.89
CA GLU A 9 -7.84 -6.75 -2.56
C GLU A 9 -6.46 -6.17 -2.29
N GLU A 10 -5.75 -5.76 -3.34
CA GLU A 10 -4.43 -5.12 -3.25
C GLU A 10 -4.47 -3.79 -3.98
N GLY A 11 -4.08 -2.71 -3.30
CA GLY A 11 -4.19 -1.35 -3.81
C GLY A 11 -3.05 -0.45 -3.39
N VAL A 12 -2.80 0.58 -4.19
CA VAL A 12 -1.86 1.65 -3.85
C VAL A 12 -2.61 2.92 -3.45
N GLY A 13 -2.08 3.63 -2.46
CA GLY A 13 -2.64 4.89 -1.97
C GLY A 13 -1.82 6.11 -2.35
N TYR A 14 -1.71 7.08 -1.44
CA TYR A 14 -0.98 8.32 -1.69
C TYR A 14 0.54 8.14 -1.69
N PRO A 15 1.30 9.06 -2.32
CA PRO A 15 2.74 9.05 -2.25
C PRO A 15 3.27 9.16 -0.82
N THR A 16 4.31 8.39 -0.52
CA THR A 16 5.14 8.45 0.68
C THR A 16 6.62 8.51 0.30
N SER A 17 7.47 8.80 1.27
CA SER A 17 8.90 8.99 1.05
C SER A 17 9.64 7.65 0.97
N ILE A 18 10.61 7.57 0.06
CA ILE A 18 11.64 6.53 0.08
C ILE A 18 13.02 7.16 0.23
N LEU A 19 13.86 6.54 1.04
CA LEU A 19 15.27 6.86 1.23
C LEU A 19 16.11 5.70 0.70
N VAL A 20 17.04 5.95 -0.22
CA VAL A 20 17.86 4.91 -0.85
C VAL A 20 19.33 5.31 -0.79
N VAL A 21 20.21 4.35 -0.51
CA VAL A 21 21.66 4.56 -0.63
C VAL A 21 22.10 4.21 -2.05
N SER A 22 22.78 5.13 -2.73
CA SER A 22 23.29 4.88 -4.09
C SER A 22 24.20 3.66 -4.12
N PRO A 23 24.14 2.80 -5.15
CA PRO A 23 24.84 1.50 -5.15
C PRO A 23 26.36 1.61 -5.37
N LEU A 24 26.86 2.76 -5.81
CA LEU A 24 28.26 2.98 -6.14
C LEU A 24 28.90 3.99 -5.18
N ALA A 25 30.18 3.76 -4.89
CA ALA A 25 30.99 4.69 -4.12
C ALA A 25 31.34 5.94 -4.96
N PRO A 26 31.41 7.14 -4.35
CA PRO A 26 31.02 7.40 -2.97
C PRO A 26 29.50 7.28 -2.78
N TYR A 27 29.08 6.70 -1.65
CA TYR A 27 27.67 6.48 -1.35
C TYR A 27 26.96 7.80 -1.02
N HIS A 28 25.76 7.98 -1.58
CA HIS A 28 24.88 9.11 -1.32
C HIS A 28 23.54 8.61 -0.80
N LEU A 29 22.96 9.33 0.16
CA LEU A 29 21.56 9.19 0.50
C LEU A 29 20.72 9.94 -0.52
N THR A 30 19.83 9.23 -1.20
CA THR A 30 18.87 9.80 -2.16
C THR A 30 17.47 9.77 -1.55
N PHE A 31 16.65 10.74 -1.96
CA PHE A 31 15.27 10.88 -1.54
C PHE A 31 14.35 10.79 -2.76
N GLY A 32 13.25 10.07 -2.64
CA GLY A 32 12.26 9.92 -3.70
C GLY A 32 10.86 9.70 -3.15
N ALA A 33 9.91 9.51 -4.07
CA ALA A 33 8.52 9.17 -3.76
C ALA A 33 8.18 7.76 -4.25
N VAL A 34 7.42 7.03 -3.43
CA VAL A 34 6.78 5.74 -3.74
C VAL A 34 5.33 5.79 -3.28
N TYR A 35 4.46 4.87 -3.70
CA TYR A 35 3.08 4.83 -3.20
C TYR A 35 2.97 3.94 -1.95
N THR A 36 2.11 4.33 -1.00
CA THR A 36 1.70 3.45 0.12
C THR A 36 0.95 2.22 -0.40
N TYR A 37 1.11 1.07 0.25
CA TYR A 37 0.50 -0.21 -0.15
C TYR A 37 -0.56 -0.67 0.86
N TYR A 38 -1.64 -1.26 0.36
CA TYR A 38 -2.75 -1.80 1.14
C TYR A 38 -3.11 -3.20 0.62
N GLU A 39 -3.35 -4.13 1.55
CA GLU A 39 -3.94 -5.44 1.26
C GLU A 39 -4.98 -5.78 2.33
N PHE A 40 -6.15 -6.25 1.91
CA PHE A 40 -7.21 -6.66 2.82
C PHE A 40 -8.19 -7.62 2.15
N PRO A 41 -8.80 -8.56 2.90
CA PRO A 41 -9.78 -9.48 2.34
C PRO A 41 -11.11 -8.78 2.06
N VAL A 42 -11.70 -9.05 0.90
CA VAL A 42 -13.05 -8.61 0.52
C VAL A 42 -13.88 -9.81 0.06
N PRO A 43 -15.21 -9.83 0.23
CA PRO A 43 -16.04 -10.82 -0.44
C PRO A 43 -15.80 -10.78 -1.96
N ALA A 44 -15.70 -11.94 -2.60
CA ALA A 44 -15.30 -12.02 -4.02
C ALA A 44 -16.29 -11.31 -4.97
N ASN A 45 -17.55 -11.14 -4.56
CA ASN A 45 -18.59 -10.40 -5.27
C ASN A 45 -18.63 -8.89 -4.94
N GLU A 46 -17.77 -8.43 -4.02
CA GLU A 46 -17.65 -7.04 -3.56
C GLU A 46 -16.26 -6.46 -3.84
N ARG A 47 -15.53 -7.04 -4.82
CA ARG A 47 -14.27 -6.49 -5.29
C ARG A 47 -14.45 -5.03 -5.70
N LEU A 48 -13.48 -4.21 -5.32
CA LEU A 48 -13.54 -2.79 -5.61
C LEU A 48 -13.18 -2.53 -7.08
N THR A 49 -13.79 -1.50 -7.65
CA THR A 49 -13.25 -0.87 -8.85
C THR A 49 -12.21 0.17 -8.44
N ASP A 50 -11.41 0.64 -9.39
CA ASP A 50 -10.44 1.70 -9.17
C ASP A 50 -11.09 2.98 -8.60
N GLU A 51 -12.30 3.31 -9.06
CA GLU A 51 -13.06 4.47 -8.58
C GLU A 51 -13.52 4.27 -7.13
N ALA A 52 -14.04 3.08 -6.81
CA ALA A 52 -14.49 2.77 -5.45
C ALA A 52 -13.31 2.74 -4.46
N TRP A 53 -12.15 2.22 -4.88
CA TRP A 53 -10.92 2.28 -4.11
C TRP A 53 -10.47 3.72 -3.87
N ARG A 54 -10.50 4.57 -4.90
CA ARG A 54 -10.13 5.98 -4.78
C ARG A 54 -11.06 6.75 -3.84
N GLU A 55 -12.37 6.53 -3.93
CA GLU A 55 -13.34 7.14 -3.01
C GLU A 55 -13.12 6.68 -1.55
N MET A 56 -12.79 5.40 -1.34
CA MET A 56 -12.45 4.89 -0.01
C MET A 56 -11.20 5.56 0.59
N LEU A 57 -10.17 5.80 -0.23
CA LEU A 57 -8.97 6.55 0.16
C LEU A 57 -9.31 8.01 0.49
N GLU A 58 -10.03 8.70 -0.42
CA GLU A 58 -10.38 10.12 -0.26
C GLU A 58 -11.29 10.38 0.94
N SER A 59 -12.14 9.41 1.28
CA SER A 59 -13.03 9.50 2.45
C SER A 59 -12.33 9.13 3.78
N GLY A 60 -11.05 8.77 3.77
CA GLY A 60 -10.31 8.38 4.97
C GLY A 60 -10.79 7.07 5.60
N LYS A 61 -11.44 6.20 4.81
CA LYS A 61 -11.98 4.91 5.25
C LYS A 61 -11.12 3.72 4.81
N ALA A 62 -10.01 3.97 4.14
CA ALA A 62 -9.06 2.93 3.79
C ALA A 62 -8.58 2.19 5.06
N PRO A 63 -8.38 0.87 5.01
CA PRO A 63 -7.83 0.12 6.13
C PRO A 63 -6.39 0.56 6.42
N ALA A 64 -5.85 0.16 7.56
CA ALA A 64 -4.44 0.39 7.86
C ALA A 64 -3.54 -0.30 6.83
N MET A 65 -2.36 0.29 6.58
CA MET A 65 -1.32 -0.41 5.83
C MET A 65 -0.95 -1.72 6.54
N PRO A 66 -0.53 -2.76 5.80
CA PRO A 66 -0.18 -4.05 6.38
C PRO A 66 0.96 -3.92 7.39
N GLU A 67 0.90 -4.70 8.46
CA GLU A 67 1.84 -4.61 9.58
C GLU A 67 3.30 -4.77 9.13
N TRP A 68 3.55 -5.62 8.13
CA TRP A 68 4.90 -5.86 7.62
C TRP A 68 5.57 -4.63 7.01
N THR A 69 4.78 -3.64 6.58
CA THR A 69 5.28 -2.37 6.04
C THR A 69 5.90 -1.47 7.12
N ASN A 70 5.55 -1.68 8.40
CA ASN A 70 6.11 -0.94 9.54
C ASN A 70 7.63 -1.15 9.71
N SER A 71 8.20 -2.18 9.08
CA SER A 71 9.64 -2.45 9.13
C SER A 71 10.49 -1.46 8.32
N TYR A 72 9.89 -0.72 7.39
CA TYR A 72 10.60 0.20 6.49
C TYR A 72 9.88 1.52 6.21
N ILE A 73 8.61 1.68 6.62
CA ILE A 73 7.89 2.96 6.55
C ILE A 73 8.14 3.75 7.84
N ILE A 74 8.52 5.01 7.69
CA ILE A 74 8.70 5.95 8.80
C ILE A 74 7.34 6.65 9.05
N PRO A 75 6.86 6.75 10.31
CA PRO A 75 5.61 7.44 10.67
C PRO A 75 5.61 8.94 10.35
#